data_AF-A0A399WS49-F1
#
_entry.id   AF-A0A399WS49-F1
#
_cell.length_a   1.000
_cell.length_b   1.000
_cell.length_c   1.000
_cell.angle_alpha   90.00
_cell.angle_beta   90.00
_cell.angle_gamma   90.00
#
_symmetry.space_group_name_H-M   'P 1'
#
loop_
_entity.id
_entity.type
_entity.pdbx_description
1 polymer ?
#
loop_
_entity_poly.entity_id
_entity_poly.type
_entity_poly.pdbx_seq_one_letter_code
_entity_poly.pdbx_strand_id
1 'polypeptide(L)' 'MVTKLENTKFAAEVGSVRELNLYLKSGWTLILTYVKQSSEKQAPRFILGWQNEEEPKVPELLDEWELSEMDRQRYI' A
#
# COMPACT_ATOMS: atom_id res chain seq x y z
N MET A 1 -19.34 0.53 10.14
CA MET A 1 -18.83 0.15 11.48
C MET A 1 -17.39 0.65 11.54
N VAL A 2 -16.98 1.43 12.56
CA VAL A 2 -15.58 1.89 12.68
C VAL A 2 -14.81 0.81 13.40
N THR A 3 -13.91 0.12 12.69
CA THR A 3 -13.06 -0.93 13.23
C THR A 3 -11.89 -0.33 14.00
N LYS A 4 -11.71 -0.78 15.25
CA LYS A 4 -10.66 -0.27 16.13
C LYS A 4 -9.30 -0.88 15.79
N LEU A 5 -8.23 -0.17 16.14
CA LEU A 5 -6.85 -0.59 15.86
C LEU A 5 -6.53 -1.96 16.46
N GLU A 6 -7.04 -2.25 17.67
CA GLU A 6 -6.84 -3.52 18.37
C GLU A 6 -7.33 -4.76 17.60
N ASN A 7 -8.19 -4.59 16.59
CA ASN A 7 -8.70 -5.69 15.77
C ASN A 7 -7.82 -5.98 14.54
N THR A 8 -6.76 -5.21 14.32
CA THR A 8 -5.85 -5.39 13.17
C THR A 8 -4.99 -6.63 13.36
N LYS A 9 -5.29 -7.70 12.64
CA LYS A 9 -4.50 -8.95 12.67
C LYS A 9 -3.35 -8.96 11.66
N PHE A 10 -3.51 -8.25 10.55
CA PHE A 10 -2.53 -8.17 9.49
C PHE A 10 -2.24 -6.72 9.14
N ALA A 11 -0.96 -6.43 8.90
CA ALA A 11 -0.51 -5.12 8.49
C ALA A 11 0.44 -5.23 7.30
N ALA A 12 0.43 -4.20 6.44
CA ALA A 12 1.35 -4.06 5.31
C ALA A 12 1.93 -2.64 5.32
N GLU A 13 3.21 -2.51 4.94
CA GLU A 13 3.84 -1.23 4.65
C GLU A 13 4.09 -1.13 3.14
N VAL A 14 3.65 -0.03 2.52
CA VAL A 14 3.92 0.26 1.11
C VAL A 14 4.58 1.62 0.93
N GLY A 15 5.35 1.77 -0.16
CA GLY A 15 6.20 2.95 -0.40
C GLY A 15 5.65 3.92 -1.45
N SER A 16 4.63 3.50 -2.21
CA SER A 16 4.07 4.31 -3.29
C SER A 16 2.57 4.52 -3.15
N VAL A 17 2.08 5.64 -3.69
CA VAL A 17 0.64 5.94 -3.79
C VAL A 17 -0.08 4.90 -4.64
N ARG A 18 0.61 4.31 -5.63
CA ARG A 18 0.06 3.25 -6.49
C ARG A 18 -0.27 2.00 -5.68
N GLU A 19 0.71 1.47 -4.96
CA GLU A 19 0.52 0.29 -4.10
C GLU A 19 -0.54 0.57 -3.03
N LEU A 20 -0.48 1.75 -2.38
CA LEU A 20 -1.50 2.19 -1.42
C LEU A 20 -2.91 2.04 -2.02
N ASN A 21 -3.13 2.58 -3.21
CA ASN A 21 -4.43 2.53 -3.86
C ASN A 21 -4.87 1.09 -4.20
N LEU A 22 -3.94 0.20 -4.54
CA LEU A 22 -4.26 -1.22 -4.77
C LEU A 22 -4.76 -1.88 -3.49
N TYR A 23 -4.05 -1.69 -2.37
CA TYR A 23 -4.47 -2.22 -1.08
C TYR A 23 -5.82 -1.65 -0.61
N LEU A 24 -6.03 -0.33 -0.75
CA LEU A 24 -7.31 0.30 -0.40
C LEU A 24 -8.47 -0.28 -1.23
N LYS A 25 -8.28 -0.48 -2.53
CA LYS A 25 -9.29 -1.12 -3.40
C LYS A 25 -9.57 -2.56 -3.01
N SER A 26 -8.59 -3.29 -2.50
CA SER A 26 -8.76 -4.65 -1.97
C SER A 26 -9.47 -4.71 -0.62
N GLY A 27 -9.81 -3.57 -0.01
CA GLY A 27 -10.57 -3.49 1.24
C GLY A 27 -9.71 -3.28 2.50
N TRP A 28 -8.43 -2.96 2.33
CA TRP A 28 -7.57 -2.59 3.45
C TRP A 28 -7.87 -1.17 3.92
N THR A 29 -7.57 -0.89 5.20
CA THR A 29 -7.75 0.44 5.80
C THR A 29 -6.40 1.09 6.04
N LEU A 30 -6.25 2.35 5.65
CA LEU A 30 -5.06 3.14 5.97
C LEU A 30 -5.05 3.46 7.47
N ILE A 31 -3.96 3.11 8.14
CA ILE A 31 -3.80 3.27 9.59
C ILE A 31 -2.90 4.45 9.93
N LEU A 32 -1.74 4.52 9.26
CA LEU A 32 -0.71 5.51 9.55
C LEU A 32 -0.01 5.91 8.26
N THR A 33 0.34 7.19 8.20
CA THR A 33 1.28 7.71 7.20
C THR A 33 2.46 8.33 7.93
N TYR A 34 3.67 8.04 7.45
CA TYR A 34 4.88 8.63 8.00
C TYR A 34 5.91 8.86 6.90
N VAL A 35 6.91 9.68 7.17
CA VAL A 35 8.03 9.90 6.25
C VAL A 35 9.23 9.12 6.79
N LYS A 36 9.74 8.19 5.99
CA LYS A 36 11.00 7.50 6.30
C LYS A 36 12.14 8.34 5.75
N GLN A 37 12.95 8.89 6.65
CA GLN A 37 14.20 9.56 6.32
C GLN A 37 15.33 8.53 6.26
N SER A 38 16.09 8.54 5.16
CA SER A 38 17.44 8.00 5.09
C SER A 38 18.42 9.16 4.92
N SER A 39 19.72 8.88 4.97
CA SER A 39 20.78 9.89 4.83
C SER A 39 20.67 10.74 3.56
N GLU A 40 20.04 10.21 2.51
CA GLU A 40 19.99 10.85 1.19
C GLU A 40 18.58 11.11 0.66
N LYS A 41 17.53 10.50 1.25
CA LYS A 41 16.19 10.53 0.69
C LYS A 41 15.11 10.59 1.77
N GLN A 42 14.00 11.25 1.41
CA GLN A 42 12.75 11.18 2.18
C GLN A 42 11.72 10.48 1.31
N ALA A 43 11.11 9.42 1.82
CA ALA A 43 10.05 8.70 1.11
C ALA A 43 8.84 8.52 2.03
N PRO A 44 7.61 8.81 1.55
CA PRO A 44 6.41 8.50 2.30
C PRO A 44 6.27 6.99 2.47
N ARG A 45 5.73 6.58 3.60
CA ARG A 45 5.37 5.20 3.92
C ARG A 45 3.94 5.16 4.41
N PHE A 46 3.21 4.15 3.97
CA PHE A 46 1.81 3.95 4.28
C PHE A 46 1.65 2.61 4.99
N ILE A 47 1.13 2.64 6.22
CA ILE A 47 0.78 1.43 6.97
C ILE A 47 -0.70 1.15 6.78
N LEU A 48 -1.01 -0.02 6.24
CA LEU A 48 -2.35 -0.52 6.01
C LEU A 48 -2.64 -1.66 6.98
N GLY A 49 -3.88 -1.74 7.46
CA GLY A 49 -4.38 -2.79 8.32
C GLY A 49 -5.55 -3.52 7.68
N TRP A 50 -5.55 -4.85 7.76
CA TRP A 50 -6.73 -5.65 7.44
C TRP A 50 -7.57 -5.81 8.70
N GLN A 51 -8.82 -5.35 8.61
CA GLN A 51 -9.75 -5.30 9.74
C GLN A 51 -11.03 -6.10 9.50
N ASN A 52 -11.13 -6.78 8.36
CA ASN A 52 -12.25 -7.69 8.09
C ASN A 52 -11.99 -9.04 8.75
N GLU A 53 -13.07 -9.79 9.02
CA GLU A 53 -12.97 -11.14 9.59
C GLU A 53 -12.49 -12.19 8.57
N GLU A 54 -12.69 -11.94 7.28
CA GLU A 54 -12.22 -12.78 6.18
C GLU A 54 -10.68 -12.76 6.07
N GLU A 55 -10.13 -13.67 5.26
CA GLU A 55 -8.71 -13.64 4.92
C GLU A 55 -8.32 -12.36 4.15
N PRO A 56 -7.12 -11.80 4.41
CA PRO A 56 -6.65 -10.60 3.74
C PRO A 56 -6.46 -10.81 2.23
N LYS A 57 -7.06 -9.91 1.44
CA LYS A 57 -6.90 -9.88 -0.02
C LYS A 57 -5.64 -9.06 -0.36
N VAL A 58 -4.52 -9.75 -0.54
CA VAL A 58 -3.25 -9.10 -0.93
C VAL A 58 -3.28 -8.82 -2.44
N PRO A 59 -3.15 -7.55 -2.87
CA PRO A 59 -3.12 -7.23 -4.29
C PRO A 59 -1.81 -7.67 -4.94
N GLU A 60 -1.87 -8.00 -6.23
CA GLU A 60 -0.66 -8.14 -7.05
C GLU A 60 0.03 -6.77 -7.19
N LEU A 61 1.32 -6.74 -6.88
CA LEU A 61 2.16 -5.56 -7.05
C LEU A 61 3.01 -5.76 -8.29
N LEU A 62 3.14 -4.69 -9.07
CA LEU A 62 4.00 -4.71 -10.24
C LEU A 62 5.45 -4.50 -9.82
N ASP A 63 6.36 -5.21 -10.48
CA ASP A 63 7.78 -4.98 -10.33
C ASP A 63 8.25 -3.72 -11.09
N GLU A 64 9.50 -3.32 -10.89
CA GLU A 64 10.06 -2.13 -11.52
C GLU A 64 10.04 -2.21 -13.06
N TRP A 65 10.18 -3.40 -13.62
CA TRP A 65 10.18 -3.61 -15.06
C TRP A 65 8.77 -3.40 -15.62
N GLU A 66 7.76 -4.02 -15.02
CA GLU A 66 6.35 -3.89 -15.41
C GLU A 66 5.86 -2.44 -15.30
N LEU A 67 6.30 -1.73 -14.25
CA LEU A 67 6.07 -0.30 -14.11
C LEU A 67 6.67 0.50 -15.26
N SER A 68 7.92 0.20 -15.63
CA SER A 68 8.63 0.90 -16.71
C SER A 68 7.97 0.70 -18.08
N GLU A 69 7.44 -0.50 -18.35
CA GLU A 69 6.76 -0.81 -19.61
C GLU A 69 5.40 -0.11 -19.70
N MET A 70 4.64 -0.03 -18.60
CA MET A 70 3.40 0.74 -18.57
C MET A 70 3.62 2.23 -18.85
N ASP A 71 4.69 2.81 -18.30
CA ASP A 71 5.00 4.21 -18.56
C ASP A 71 5.43 4.44 -20.01
N ARG A 72 6.18 3.51 -20.62
CA ARG A 72 6.50 3.57 -22.06
C ARG A 72 5.26 3.55 -22.94
N GLN A 73 4.28 2.70 -22.63
CA GLN A 73 3.03 2.58 -23.38
C GLN A 73 2.14 3.83 -23.32
N ARG A 74 2.29 4.69 -22.31
CA ARG A 74 1.51 5.94 -22.19
C ARG A 74 1.93 7.04 -23.17
N TYR A 75 3.09 6.90 -23.80
CA TYR A 75 3.65 7.90 -24.73
C TYR A 75 3.65 7.43 -26.20
N ILE A 76 2.88 6.39 -26.52
CA ILE A 76 2.68 5.86 -27.88
C ILE A 76 1.30 6.27 -28.38
#